data_AF-A0A9P0YQH2-F1
#
_entry.id   AF-A0A9P0YQH2-F1
#
_cell.length_a   1.000
_cell.length_b   1.000
_cell.length_c   1.000
_cell.angle_alpha   90.00
_cell.angle_beta   90.00
_cell.angle_gamma   90.00
#
_symmetry.space_group_name_H-M   'P 1'
#
loop_
_entity.id
_entity.type
_entity.pdbx_description
1 polymer ?
#
loop_
_entity_poly.entity_id
_entity_poly.type
_entity_poly.pdbx_seq_one_letter_code
_entity_poly.pdbx_strand_id
1 'polypeptide(L)'
;MKSQMPVHKESFAGVDVVYSTETCADAWIEKEVEALREDGCPKVWVATSDQIEQHAAYGAGAFIWSCKALISEIKAAQEELERMLQEHRSTSMQGKLLKHNLDSDVVDALKELRDKLSGNDSRR
;
A
#
# COMPACT_ATOMS: atom_id res chain seq x y z
N MET A 1 -13.90 0.18 -34.73
CA MET A 1 -14.84 1.04 -33.99
C MET A 1 -14.08 1.57 -32.78
N LYS A 2 -14.04 2.88 -32.55
CA LYS A 2 -13.29 3.41 -31.40
C LYS A 2 -14.10 3.14 -30.14
N SER A 3 -13.58 2.26 -29.28
CA SER A 3 -14.11 1.98 -27.95
C SER A 3 -14.15 3.30 -27.17
N GLN A 4 -15.35 3.79 -26.83
CA GLN A 4 -15.48 4.89 -25.89
C GLN A 4 -15.22 4.33 -24.49
N MET A 5 -13.94 4.38 -24.12
CA MET A 5 -13.38 4.06 -22.81
C MET A 5 -13.42 5.32 -21.91
N PRO A 6 -13.18 5.18 -20.59
CA PRO A 6 -13.76 6.01 -19.53
C PRO A 6 -13.42 7.49 -19.70
N VAL A 7 -14.38 8.35 -19.38
CA VAL A 7 -14.27 9.81 -19.55
C VAL A 7 -13.20 10.40 -18.63
N HIS A 8 -12.82 9.71 -17.55
CA HIS A 8 -11.74 10.12 -16.66
C HIS A 8 -11.00 8.92 -16.04
N LYS A 9 -9.66 8.94 -16.13
CA LYS A 9 -8.74 7.99 -15.50
C LYS A 9 -7.63 8.79 -14.80
N GLU A 10 -7.36 8.47 -13.55
CA GLU A 10 -6.24 9.00 -12.78
C GLU A 10 -5.37 7.87 -12.23
N SER A 11 -4.15 8.18 -11.80
CA SER A 11 -3.23 7.21 -11.21
C SER A 11 -2.71 7.74 -9.89
N PHE A 12 -2.85 6.95 -8.83
CA PHE A 12 -2.42 7.30 -7.48
C PHE A 12 -1.71 6.11 -6.84
N ALA A 13 -0.47 6.35 -6.36
CA ALA A 13 0.35 5.33 -5.71
C ALA A 13 0.48 4.00 -6.50
N GLY A 14 0.53 4.08 -7.84
CA GLY A 14 0.59 2.90 -8.71
C GLY A 14 -0.74 2.17 -8.92
N VAL A 15 -1.85 2.74 -8.43
CA VAL A 15 -3.21 2.26 -8.67
C VAL A 15 -3.91 3.20 -9.64
N ASP A 16 -4.46 2.63 -10.71
CA ASP A 16 -5.29 3.36 -11.65
C ASP A 16 -6.73 3.42 -11.16
N VAL A 17 -7.27 4.64 -11.05
CA VAL A 17 -8.65 4.90 -10.65
C VAL A 17 -9.43 5.36 -11.88
N VAL A 18 -10.49 4.65 -12.19
CA VAL A 18 -11.30 4.87 -13.38
C VAL A 18 -12.72 5.25 -12.98
N TYR A 19 -13.23 6.32 -13.58
CA TYR A 19 -14.59 6.80 -13.35
C TYR A 19 -15.49 6.39 -14.52
N SER A 20 -16.42 5.49 -14.25
CA SER A 20 -17.50 5.14 -15.17
C SER A 20 -18.57 6.23 -15.12
N THR A 21 -18.67 7.04 -16.17
CA THR A 21 -19.61 8.16 -16.23
C THR A 21 -20.95 7.76 -16.84
N GLU A 22 -20.94 7.30 -18.09
CA GLU A 22 -22.16 6.96 -18.84
C GLU A 22 -22.56 5.48 -18.71
N THR A 23 -21.63 4.64 -18.27
CA THR A 23 -21.84 3.20 -18.04
C THR A 23 -21.77 2.87 -16.55
N CYS A 24 -22.33 1.73 -16.14
CA CYS A 24 -22.06 1.19 -14.80
C CYS A 24 -20.61 0.71 -14.69
N ALA A 25 -20.14 0.53 -13.45
CA ALA A 25 -18.83 -0.05 -13.17
C ALA A 25 -18.73 -1.47 -13.77
N ASP A 26 -19.76 -2.28 -13.58
CA ASP A 26 -19.94 -3.64 -14.10
C ASP A 26 -19.61 -3.73 -15.61
N ALA A 27 -20.33 -2.96 -16.44
CA ALA A 27 -20.11 -2.95 -17.89
C ALA A 27 -18.73 -2.42 -18.32
N TRP A 28 -18.09 -1.60 -17.49
CA TRP A 28 -16.72 -1.16 -17.72
C TRP A 28 -15.72 -2.28 -17.39
N ILE A 29 -15.91 -2.95 -16.24
CA ILE A 29 -15.08 -4.07 -15.79
C ILE A 29 -15.13 -5.23 -16.78
N GLU A 30 -16.32 -5.61 -17.27
CA GLU A 30 -16.46 -6.68 -18.26
C GLU A 30 -15.60 -6.43 -19.51
N LYS A 31 -15.67 -5.22 -20.08
CA LYS A 31 -14.87 -4.84 -21.26
C LYS A 31 -13.38 -4.81 -20.97
N GLU A 32 -13.00 -4.33 -19.80
CA GLU A 32 -11.59 -4.29 -19.40
C GLU A 32 -11.03 -5.70 -19.19
N VAL A 33 -11.81 -6.61 -18.62
CA VAL A 33 -11.45 -8.04 -18.49
C VAL A 33 -11.21 -8.65 -19.87
N GLU A 34 -12.12 -8.42 -20.83
CA GLU A 34 -11.97 -8.89 -22.20
C GLU A 34 -10.69 -8.34 -22.84
N ALA A 35 -10.47 -7.02 -22.76
CA ALA A 35 -9.30 -6.36 -23.33
C ALA A 35 -7.99 -6.89 -22.73
N LEU A 36 -7.89 -7.02 -21.40
CA LEU A 36 -6.70 -7.55 -20.73
C LEU A 36 -6.39 -8.99 -21.15
N ARG A 37 -7.43 -9.80 -21.38
CA ARG A 37 -7.27 -11.17 -21.86
C ARG A 37 -6.84 -11.23 -23.31
N GLU A 38 -7.39 -10.37 -24.17
CA GLU A 38 -6.97 -10.23 -25.56
C GLU A 38 -5.51 -9.78 -25.67
N ASP A 39 -5.05 -8.92 -24.76
CA ASP A 39 -3.67 -8.47 -24.62
C ASP A 39 -2.72 -9.57 -24.05
N GLY A 40 -3.25 -10.76 -23.78
CA GLY A 40 -2.48 -11.92 -23.36
C GLY A 40 -2.29 -12.07 -21.86
N CYS A 41 -3.06 -11.37 -21.02
CA CYS A 41 -3.05 -11.58 -19.57
C CYS A 41 -3.78 -12.89 -19.22
N PRO A 42 -3.08 -13.94 -18.74
CA PRO A 42 -3.69 -15.26 -18.55
C PRO A 42 -4.58 -15.35 -17.31
N LYS A 43 -4.42 -14.43 -16.35
CA LYS A 43 -5.14 -14.43 -15.07
C LYS A 43 -5.58 -13.02 -14.69
N VAL A 44 -6.82 -12.70 -15.03
CA VAL A 44 -7.48 -11.47 -14.60
C VAL A 44 -8.38 -11.78 -13.40
N TRP A 45 -8.29 -10.99 -12.35
CA TRP A 45 -9.10 -11.14 -11.14
C TRP A 45 -10.04 -9.95 -10.99
N VAL A 46 -11.31 -10.23 -10.70
CA VAL A 46 -12.32 -9.22 -10.36
C VAL A 46 -12.72 -9.41 -8.91
N ALA A 47 -12.53 -8.35 -8.11
CA ALA A 47 -12.91 -8.35 -6.71
C ALA A 47 -14.31 -7.76 -6.52
N THR A 48 -15.31 -8.61 -6.27
CA THR A 48 -16.69 -8.18 -6.06
C THR A 48 -17.47 -9.13 -5.15
N SER A 49 -18.42 -8.57 -4.40
CA SER A 49 -19.42 -9.31 -3.62
C SER A 49 -20.83 -9.19 -4.19
N ASP A 50 -21.01 -8.46 -5.30
CA ASP A 50 -22.25 -8.43 -6.06
C ASP A 50 -22.39 -9.73 -6.87
N GLN A 51 -23.49 -10.47 -6.68
CA GLN A 51 -23.69 -11.76 -7.33
C GLN A 51 -23.89 -11.66 -8.84
N ILE A 52 -24.55 -10.60 -9.32
CA ILE A 52 -24.79 -10.40 -10.75
C ILE A 52 -23.44 -10.16 -11.44
N GLU A 53 -22.62 -9.29 -10.84
CA GLU A 53 -21.29 -8.97 -11.37
C GLU A 53 -20.35 -10.18 -11.33
N GLN A 54 -20.42 -11.02 -10.29
CA GLN A 54 -19.63 -12.25 -10.24
C GLN A 54 -19.91 -13.17 -11.44
N HIS A 55 -21.19 -13.30 -11.82
CA HIS A 55 -21.57 -14.10 -12.97
C HIS A 55 -21.07 -13.47 -14.29
N ALA A 56 -21.21 -12.15 -14.43
CA ALA A 56 -20.76 -11.42 -15.60
C ALA A 56 -19.23 -11.51 -15.79
N ALA A 57 -18.46 -11.16 -14.76
CA ALA A 57 -17.00 -11.21 -14.77
C ALA A 57 -16.47 -12.64 -15.00
N TYR A 58 -17.10 -13.65 -14.38
CA TYR A 58 -16.74 -15.04 -14.64
C TYR A 58 -17.03 -15.44 -16.10
N GLY A 59 -18.14 -14.97 -16.67
CA GLY A 59 -18.50 -15.15 -18.07
C GLY A 59 -17.48 -14.53 -19.04
N ALA A 60 -16.91 -13.37 -18.69
CA ALA A 60 -15.82 -12.71 -19.43
C ALA A 60 -14.45 -13.41 -19.27
N GLY A 61 -14.36 -14.41 -18.40
CA GLY A 61 -13.16 -15.22 -18.18
C GLY A 61 -12.25 -14.71 -17.05
N ALA A 62 -12.76 -13.88 -16.14
CA ALA A 62 -12.05 -13.50 -14.93
C ALA A 62 -12.24 -14.50 -13.78
N PHE A 63 -11.30 -14.50 -12.86
CA PHE A 63 -11.41 -15.16 -11.56
C PHE A 63 -12.07 -14.22 -10.55
N ILE A 64 -12.95 -14.76 -9.72
CA ILE A 64 -13.67 -13.96 -8.73
C ILE A 64 -12.92 -13.95 -7.40
N TRP A 65 -12.74 -12.76 -6.85
CA TRP A 65 -12.26 -12.54 -5.50
C TRP A 65 -13.38 -11.92 -4.65
N SER A 66 -13.79 -12.57 -3.55
CA SER A 66 -14.75 -11.92 -2.65
C SER A 66 -14.14 -10.68 -1.97
N CYS A 67 -14.95 -9.64 -1.76
CA CYS A 67 -14.51 -8.43 -1.06
C CYS A 67 -13.98 -8.75 0.36
N LYS A 68 -14.59 -9.72 1.05
CA LYS A 68 -14.13 -10.18 2.37
C LYS A 68 -12.70 -10.73 2.29
N ALA A 69 -12.41 -11.58 1.32
CA ALA A 69 -11.08 -12.15 1.17
C ALA A 69 -10.07 -11.07 0.76
N LEU A 70 -10.41 -10.16 -0.16
CA LEU A 70 -9.54 -9.04 -0.51
C LEU A 70 -9.19 -8.17 0.72
N ILE A 71 -10.18 -7.84 1.54
CA ILE A 71 -9.97 -7.05 2.77
C ILE A 71 -9.07 -7.81 3.76
N SER A 72 -9.30 -9.11 3.95
CA SER A 72 -8.46 -9.94 4.82
C SER A 72 -7.00 -9.94 4.36
N GLU A 73 -6.76 -10.05 3.07
CA GLU A 73 -5.40 -10.07 2.48
C GLU A 73 -4.71 -8.71 2.61
N ILE A 74 -5.42 -7.61 2.38
CA ILE A 74 -4.88 -6.25 2.60
C ILE A 74 -4.45 -6.07 4.06
N LYS A 75 -5.29 -6.51 5.01
CA LYS A 75 -4.98 -6.42 6.44
C LYS A 75 -3.79 -7.31 6.82
N ALA A 76 -3.77 -8.54 6.32
CA ALA A 76 -2.65 -9.46 6.57
C ALA A 76 -1.34 -8.91 6.01
N ALA A 77 -1.35 -8.31 4.81
CA ALA A 77 -0.18 -7.66 4.22
C ALA A 77 0.30 -6.44 5.04
N GLN A 78 -0.62 -5.64 5.59
CA GLN A 78 -0.27 -4.54 6.49
C GLN A 78 0.37 -5.03 7.78
N GLU A 79 -0.23 -6.05 8.43
CA GLU A 79 0.32 -6.65 9.65
C GLU A 79 1.69 -7.30 9.42
N GLU A 80 1.88 -7.96 8.27
CA GLU A 80 3.17 -8.51 7.87
C GLU A 80 4.23 -7.42 7.71
N LEU A 81 3.90 -6.33 7.02
CA LEU A 81 4.80 -5.18 6.86
C LEU A 81 5.18 -4.56 8.21
N GLU A 82 4.20 -4.36 9.10
CA GLU A 82 4.44 -3.85 10.45
C GLU A 82 5.36 -4.77 11.26
N ARG A 83 5.13 -6.08 11.21
CA ARG A 83 5.98 -7.08 11.87
C ARG A 83 7.41 -7.03 11.34
N MET A 84 7.60 -6.97 10.02
CA MET A 84 8.93 -6.85 9.41
C MET A 84 9.66 -5.57 9.87
N LEU A 85 8.95 -4.44 9.94
CA LEU A 85 9.51 -3.19 10.43
C LEU A 85 9.87 -3.27 11.92
N GLN A 86 9.03 -3.91 12.74
CA GLN A 86 9.29 -4.11 14.16
C GLN A 86 10.49 -5.04 14.40
N GLU A 87 10.61 -6.14 13.66
CA GLU A 87 11.75 -7.05 13.72
C GLU A 87 13.04 -6.35 13.29
N HIS A 88 13.01 -5.55 12.22
CA HIS A 88 14.16 -4.77 11.78
C HIS A 88 14.61 -3.74 12.85
N ARG A 89 13.66 -3.08 13.53
CA ARG A 89 13.97 -2.19 14.68
C ARG A 89 14.50 -2.95 15.89
N SER A 90 13.99 -4.16 16.13
CA SER A 90 14.34 -4.99 17.29
C SER A 90 15.72 -5.64 17.13
N THR A 91 16.14 -5.94 15.90
CA THR A 91 17.44 -6.54 15.57
C THR A 91 18.53 -5.48 15.35
N SER A 92 18.16 -4.30 14.88
CA SER A 92 19.09 -3.18 14.73
C SER A 92 19.38 -2.47 16.07
N MET A 93 20.62 -2.00 16.25
CA MET A 93 20.95 -1.02 17.30
C MET A 93 20.45 0.39 16.93
N GLN A 94 20.02 0.62 15.68
CA GLN A 94 19.34 1.84 15.24
C GLN A 94 17.96 1.94 15.90
N GLY A 95 17.69 3.07 16.55
CA GLY A 95 16.47 3.29 17.34
C GLY A 95 16.54 2.87 18.82
N LYS A 96 17.53 2.08 19.25
CA LYS A 96 17.71 1.73 20.67
C LYS A 96 18.54 2.74 21.48
N LEU A 97 19.48 3.41 20.83
CA LEU A 97 20.30 4.44 21.46
C LEU A 97 19.56 5.78 21.41
N LEU A 98 19.63 6.57 22.49
CA LEU A 98 19.06 7.92 22.57
C LEU A 98 19.46 8.79 21.36
N LYS A 99 20.71 8.66 20.91
CA LYS A 99 21.25 9.39 19.74
C LYS A 99 20.55 9.11 18.41
N HIS A 100 19.77 8.03 18.32
CA HIS A 100 19.05 7.63 17.09
C HIS A 100 17.61 8.16 17.03
N ASN A 101 17.08 8.68 18.15
CA ASN A 101 15.72 9.20 18.26
C ASN A 101 15.68 10.70 18.58
N LEU A 102 16.84 11.32 18.70
CA LEU A 102 16.99 12.74 18.99
C LEU A 102 17.58 13.42 17.75
N ASP A 103 17.13 14.64 17.49
CA ASP A 103 17.72 15.48 16.46
C ASP A 103 19.21 15.72 16.74
N SER A 104 20.02 15.90 15.70
CA SER A 104 21.48 16.02 15.82
C SER A 104 21.85 17.16 16.76
N ASP A 105 21.13 18.28 16.65
CA ASP A 105 21.35 19.48 17.45
C ASP A 105 21.09 19.22 18.95
N VAL A 106 20.08 18.41 19.27
CA VAL A 106 19.74 18.04 20.65
C VAL A 106 20.80 17.10 21.24
N VAL A 107 21.29 16.16 20.42
CA VAL A 107 22.36 15.25 20.82
C VAL A 107 23.65 16.01 21.12
N ASP A 108 23.99 17.01 20.31
CA ASP A 108 25.20 17.80 20.50
C ASP A 108 25.11 18.73 21.71
N ALA A 109 23.95 19.38 21.93
CA ALA A 109 23.71 20.15 23.15
C ALA A 109 23.83 19.32 24.43
N LEU A 110 23.34 18.07 24.42
CA LEU A 110 23.46 17.15 25.56
C LEU A 110 24.91 16.70 25.81
N LYS A 111 25.70 16.48 24.76
CA LYS A 111 27.15 16.18 24.90
C LYS A 111 27.88 17.37 25.52
N GLU A 112 27.61 18.58 25.04
CA GLU A 112 28.24 19.80 25.54
C GLU A 112 27.91 20.03 27.03
N LEU A 113 26.66 19.76 27.43
CA LEU A 113 26.24 19.84 28.83
C LEU A 113 26.95 18.81 29.71
N ARG A 114 27.05 17.55 29.26
CA ARG A 114 27.80 16.50 29.96
C ARG A 114 29.26 16.91 30.18
N ASP A 115 29.91 17.45 29.14
CA ASP A 115 31.33 17.82 29.20
C ASP A 115 31.56 19.00 30.17
N LYS A 116 30.64 19.98 30.18
CA LYS A 116 30.65 21.08 31.17
C LYS A 116 30.49 20.59 32.62
N LEU A 117 29.63 19.59 32.85
CA LEU A 117 29.41 19.02 34.17
C LEU A 117 30.59 18.17 34.63
N SER A 118 31.14 17.33 33.75
CA SER A 118 32.32 16.49 34.05
C SER A 118 33.58 17.32 34.34
N GLY A 119 33.77 18.45 33.66
CA GLY A 119 34.87 19.38 33.91
C GLY A 119 34.73 20.16 35.23
N ASN A 120 33.52 20.25 35.80
CA ASN A 120 33.28 20.91 37.08
C ASN A 120 33.53 19.97 38.28
N ASP A 121 33.28 18.67 38.13
CA ASP A 121 33.58 17.68 39.18
C ASP A 121 35.09 17.49 39.42
N SER A 122 35.93 17.79 38.43
CA SER A 122 37.40 17.73 38.54
C SER A 122 38.03 18.99 39.14
N ARG A 123 37.22 20.01 39.48
CA ARG A 123 37.65 21.27 40.13
C ARG A 123 37.21 21.36 41.60
N ARG A 124 36.72 20.27 42.18
CA ARG A 124 36.35 20.17 43.60
C ARG A 124 37.36 19.39 44.42
#